data_AF-A0A1I7VD22-F1
#
_entry.id   AF-A0A1I7VD22-F1
#
_cell.length_a   1.000
_cell.length_b   1.000
_cell.length_c   1.000
_cell.angle_alpha   90.00
_cell.angle_beta   90.00
_cell.angle_gamma   90.00
#
_symmetry.space_group_name_H-M   'P 1'
#
loop_
_entity.id
_entity.type
_entity.pdbx_description
1 polymer ?
#
loop_
_entity_poly.entity_id
_entity_poly.type
_entity_poly.pdbx_seq_one_letter_code
_entity_poly.pdbx_strand_id
1 'polypeptide(L)'
;MTNTNGSRPKITDMPILLEPSFPMFTPRPLKENLNKRTANLIFVNTSPHKLIFKIVPNSTDINYSIRPEIDYLAPNGCRFIGISINDAPQPKR
;
A
#
# COMPACT_ATOMS: atom_id res chain seq x y z
N MET A 1 -24.47 -27.43 24.87
CA MET A 1 -23.38 -27.18 23.90
C MET A 1 -23.78 -25.97 23.08
N THR A 2 -23.13 -24.82 23.31
CA THR A 2 -23.48 -23.53 22.70
C THR A 2 -23.01 -23.49 21.26
N ASN A 3 -23.94 -23.41 20.32
CA ASN A 3 -23.69 -23.05 18.93
C ASN A 3 -23.07 -21.65 18.89
N THR A 4 -21.74 -21.56 18.79
CA THR A 4 -21.05 -20.33 18.43
C THR A 4 -21.30 -20.09 16.95
N ASN A 5 -22.42 -19.44 16.63
CA ASN A 5 -22.65 -18.81 15.35
C ASN A 5 -21.47 -17.89 15.07
N GLY A 6 -20.56 -18.33 14.20
CA GLY A 6 -19.39 -17.57 13.76
C GLY A 6 -19.86 -16.35 12.97
N SER A 7 -20.28 -15.29 13.67
CA SER A 7 -20.56 -14.01 13.08
C SER A 7 -19.27 -13.50 12.44
N ARG A 8 -19.23 -13.44 11.12
CA ARG A 8 -18.14 -12.77 10.39
C ARG A 8 -17.95 -11.37 11.01
N PRO A 9 -16.72 -10.93 11.29
CA PRO A 9 -16.49 -9.59 11.85
C PRO A 9 -17.14 -8.55 10.94
N LYS A 10 -18.08 -7.76 11.50
CA LYS A 10 -18.61 -6.59 10.80
C LYS A 10 -17.61 -5.46 11.00
N ILE A 11 -16.83 -5.18 9.97
CA ILE A 11 -15.96 -4.00 9.91
C ILE A 11 -16.86 -2.81 9.56
N THR A 12 -17.20 -1.99 10.56
CA THR A 12 -18.10 -0.82 10.40
C THR A 12 -17.35 0.42 9.91
N ASP A 13 -16.05 0.49 10.20
CA ASP A 13 -15.18 1.63 9.91
C ASP A 13 -13.92 1.17 9.19
N MET A 14 -13.27 2.06 8.43
CA MET A 14 -12.03 1.73 7.72
C MET A 14 -10.95 1.26 8.72
N PRO A 15 -10.52 -0.01 8.69
CA PRO A 15 -9.65 -0.59 9.73
C PRO A 15 -8.16 -0.30 9.48
N ILE A 16 -7.86 0.64 8.56
CA ILE A 16 -6.52 0.98 8.12
C ILE A 16 -6.37 2.51 8.11
N LEU A 17 -5.32 3.01 8.74
CA LEU A 17 -4.85 4.38 8.60
C LEU A 17 -3.60 4.44 7.71
N LEU A 18 -3.41 5.57 7.04
CA LEU A 18 -2.31 5.81 6.09
C LEU A 18 -1.50 7.02 6.55
N GLU A 19 -0.19 6.84 6.65
CA GLU A 19 0.74 7.91 7.04
C GLU A 19 1.88 8.06 6.02
N PRO A 20 2.02 9.21 5.33
CA PRO A 20 1.05 10.31 5.29
C PRO A 20 -0.28 9.89 4.64
N SER A 21 -1.34 10.66 4.89
CA SER A 21 -2.68 10.42 4.32
C SER A 21 -2.72 10.47 2.80
N PHE A 22 -1.73 11.10 2.16
CA PHE A 22 -1.58 11.18 0.73
C PHE A 22 -0.14 10.89 0.29
N PRO A 23 0.09 10.08 -0.78
CA PRO A 23 1.43 9.77 -1.26
C PRO A 23 2.13 11.01 -1.83
N MET A 24 3.20 11.42 -1.17
CA MET A 24 4.06 12.51 -1.63
C MET A 24 5.27 11.95 -2.37
N PHE A 25 5.28 12.09 -3.70
CA PHE A 25 6.37 11.59 -4.54
C PHE A 25 7.56 12.54 -4.54
N THR A 26 8.66 12.14 -3.93
CA THR A 26 9.90 12.91 -3.91
C THR A 26 10.96 12.28 -4.81
N PRO A 27 11.83 13.06 -5.46
CA PRO A 27 13.00 12.51 -6.14
C PRO A 27 13.80 11.63 -5.18
N ARG A 28 14.19 10.44 -5.64
CA ARG A 28 15.11 9.60 -4.86
C ARG A 28 16.53 9.88 -5.36
N PRO A 29 17.48 10.28 -4.50
CA PRO A 29 18.87 10.46 -4.91
C PRO A 29 19.52 9.08 -5.12
N LEU A 30 19.23 8.44 -6.25
CA LEU A 30 19.91 7.24 -6.70
C LEU A 30 20.69 7.54 -7.97
N LYS A 31 21.91 7.00 -8.03
CA LYS A 31 22.83 7.15 -9.18
C LYS A 31 22.27 6.58 -10.50
N GLU A 32 21.25 5.74 -10.44
CA GLU A 32 20.78 4.92 -11.58
C GLU A 32 19.64 5.56 -12.39
N ASN A 33 18.73 6.32 -11.77
CA ASN A 33 17.63 6.97 -12.48
C ASN A 33 17.21 8.26 -11.77
N LEU A 34 17.62 9.40 -12.34
CA LEU A 34 17.36 10.75 -11.82
C LEU A 34 15.87 11.14 -11.91
N ASN A 35 15.09 10.50 -12.78
CA ASN A 35 13.67 10.79 -12.96
C ASN A 35 12.77 9.95 -12.04
N LYS A 36 13.35 9.01 -11.29
CA LYS A 36 12.59 8.15 -10.39
C LYS A 36 12.11 8.95 -9.19
N ARG A 37 10.79 9.00 -8.99
CA ARG A 37 10.17 9.57 -7.80
C ARG A 37 9.55 8.46 -6.96
N THR A 38 9.70 8.55 -5.65
CA THR A 38 9.18 7.57 -4.70
C THR A 38 8.34 8.27 -3.65
N ALA A 39 7.16 7.73 -3.37
CA ALA A 39 6.35 8.03 -2.21
C ALA A 39 6.49 6.88 -1.20
N ASN A 40 6.67 7.23 0.07
CA ASN A 40 6.75 6.27 1.16
C ASN A 40 5.52 6.44 2.05
N LEU A 41 4.86 5.34 2.35
CA LEU A 41 3.64 5.30 3.16
C LEU A 41 3.80 4.26 4.27
N ILE A 42 3.08 4.46 5.38
CA ILE A 42 2.90 3.48 6.44
C ILE A 42 1.41 3.17 6.52
N PHE A 43 1.09 1.89 6.40
CA PHE A 43 -0.26 1.38 6.61
C PHE A 43 -0.34 0.90 8.05
N VAL A 44 -1.31 1.39 8.81
CA VAL A 44 -1.51 1.04 10.22
C VAL A 44 -2.84 0.33 10.38
N ASN A 45 -2.83 -0.89 10.90
CA ASN A 45 -4.04 -1.63 11.20
C ASN A 45 -4.57 -1.20 12.56
N THR A 46 -5.76 -0.62 12.60
CA THR A 46 -6.42 -0.17 13.84
C THR A 46 -7.39 -1.20 14.40
N SER A 47 -7.51 -2.35 13.73
CA SER A 47 -8.41 -3.43 14.12
C SER A 47 -7.69 -4.52 14.94
N PRO A 48 -8.45 -5.30 15.73
CA PRO A 48 -7.92 -6.47 16.43
C PRO A 48 -7.72 -7.70 15.51
N HIS A 49 -7.95 -7.55 14.20
CA HIS A 49 -7.89 -8.65 13.24
C HIS A 49 -6.67 -8.55 12.34
N LYS A 50 -6.16 -9.70 11.87
CA LYS A 50 -5.14 -9.71 10.82
C LYS A 50 -5.79 -9.34 9.49
N LEU A 51 -5.24 -8.33 8.81
CA LEU A 51 -5.76 -7.85 7.53
C LEU A 51 -4.81 -8.28 6.41
N ILE A 52 -5.34 -8.79 5.30
CA ILE A 52 -4.59 -9.04 4.07
C ILE A 52 -4.98 -7.95 3.08
N PHE A 53 -4.01 -7.34 2.41
CA PHE A 53 -4.27 -6.25 1.47
C PHE A 53 -3.54 -6.45 0.14
N LYS A 54 -4.07 -5.81 -0.89
CA LYS A 54 -3.45 -5.63 -2.21
C LYS A 54 -3.60 -4.17 -2.62
N ILE A 55 -2.53 -3.57 -3.13
CA ILE A 55 -2.54 -2.20 -3.64
C ILE A 55 -2.68 -2.26 -5.17
N VAL A 56 -3.70 -1.57 -5.70
CA VAL A 56 -3.99 -1.54 -7.14
C VAL A 56 -4.02 -0.08 -7.60
N PRO A 57 -3.17 0.34 -8.55
CA PRO A 57 -3.24 1.67 -9.14
C PRO A 57 -4.55 1.90 -9.90
N ASN A 58 -5.07 3.13 -9.86
CA ASN A 58 -6.26 3.50 -10.62
C ASN A 58 -6.00 3.75 -12.10
N SER A 59 -4.75 4.06 -12.50
CA SER A 59 -4.35 4.29 -13.89
C SER A 59 -3.25 3.32 -14.29
N THR A 60 -3.35 2.81 -15.51
CA THR A 60 -2.32 1.98 -16.17
C THR A 60 -1.35 2.81 -17.02
N ASP A 61 -1.60 4.11 -17.18
CA ASP A 61 -0.81 5.00 -18.03
C ASP A 61 0.53 5.37 -17.37
N ILE A 62 0.59 5.24 -16.03
CA ILE A 62 1.77 5.49 -15.23
C ILE A 62 2.36 4.14 -14.81
N ASN A 63 3.66 3.97 -15.05
CA ASN A 63 4.38 2.78 -14.62
C ASN A 63 4.71 2.86 -13.12
N TYR A 64 3.80 2.35 -12.29
CA TYR A 64 3.98 2.25 -10.84
C TYR A 64 4.77 0.99 -10.46
N SER A 65 5.75 1.15 -9.58
CA SER A 65 6.39 0.04 -8.86
C SER A 65 6.03 0.13 -7.38
N ILE A 66 5.18 -0.78 -6.92
CA ILE A 66 4.69 -0.84 -5.52
C ILE A 66 5.42 -1.97 -4.78
N ARG A 67 5.92 -1.69 -3.57
CA ARG A 67 6.62 -2.67 -2.73
C ARG A 67 6.24 -2.52 -1.25
N PRO A 68 5.67 -3.54 -0.61
CA PRO A 68 5.05 -4.74 -1.21
C PRO A 68 3.74 -4.41 -1.94
N GLU A 69 3.40 -5.14 -3.01
CA GLU A 69 2.10 -5.03 -3.69
C GLU A 69 0.98 -5.75 -2.93
N ILE A 70 1.30 -6.92 -2.36
CA ILE A 70 0.41 -7.75 -1.56
C ILE A 70 1.14 -8.09 -0.26
N ASP A 71 0.47 -7.90 0.86
CA ASP A 71 1.00 -8.27 2.17
C ASP A 71 -0.13 -8.40 3.21
N TYR A 72 0.25 -8.54 4.47
CA TYR A 72 -0.67 -8.48 5.60
C TYR A 72 -0.24 -7.47 6.67
N LEU A 73 -1.22 -7.02 7.45
CA LEU A 73 -1.03 -6.25 8.68
C LEU A 73 -1.42 -7.10 9.88
N ALA A 74 -0.51 -7.24 10.84
CA ALA A 74 -0.83 -7.82 12.14
C ALA A 74 -1.83 -6.91 12.89
N PRO A 75 -2.63 -7.44 13.83
CA PRO A 75 -3.46 -6.62 14.72
C PRO A 75 -2.65 -5.51 15.38
N ASN A 76 -3.13 -4.26 15.32
CA ASN A 76 -2.43 -3.07 15.83
C ASN A 76 -1.01 -2.85 15.26
N GLY A 77 -0.66 -3.54 14.18
CA GLY A 77 0.64 -3.46 13.53
C GLY A 77 0.67 -2.42 12.41
N CYS A 78 1.87 -2.18 11.89
CA CYS A 78 2.05 -1.33 10.72
C CYS A 78 2.96 -1.98 9.67
N ARG A 79 2.87 -1.48 8.43
CA ARG A 79 3.72 -1.90 7.32
C ARG A 79 4.15 -0.71 6.48
N PHE A 80 5.45 -0.68 6.17
CA PHE A 80 6.02 0.29 5.26
C PHE A 80 5.75 -0.12 3.81
N ILE A 81 5.27 0.82 3.01
CA ILE A 81 4.98 0.68 1.59
C ILE A 81 5.76 1.74 0.81
N GLY A 82 6.55 1.31 -0.17
CA GLY A 82 7.20 2.19 -1.15
C GLY A 82 6.48 2.14 -2.49
N ILE A 83 6.10 3.29 -3.02
CA ILE A 83 5.51 3.43 -4.36
C ILE A 83 6.45 4.28 -5.20
N SER A 84 6.93 3.78 -6.33
CA SER A 84 7.78 4.53 -7.25
C SER A 84 7.13 4.71 -8.60
N ILE A 85 7.42 5.83 -9.26
CA ILE A 85 7.06 6.13 -10.65
C ILE A 85 8.34 6.36 -11.46
N ASN A 86 8.36 5.87 -12.70
CA ASN A 86 9.45 6.07 -13.66
C ASN A 86 9.01 7.02 -14.77
N ASP A 87 9.75 8.12 -14.97
CA ASP A 87 9.66 8.93 -16.19
C ASP A 87 10.77 8.56 -17.17
N ALA A 88 10.45 7.64 -18.09
CA ALA A 88 10.86 7.71 -19.48
C ALA A 88 9.87 6.84 -20.29
N PRO A 89 9.30 7.33 -21.40
CA PRO A 89 8.49 6.50 -22.29
C PRO A 89 9.37 5.34 -22.78
N GLN A 90 8.98 4.10 -22.48
CA GLN A 90 9.59 2.97 -23.16
C GLN A 90 9.16 3.03 -24.63
N PRO A 91 10.09 2.91 -25.60
CA PRO A 91 9.69 2.79 -26.99
C PRO A 91 8.78 1.56 -27.12
N LYS A 92 7.57 1.77 -27.63
CA LYS A 92 6.65 0.68 -27.96
C LYS A 92 7.38 -0.24 -28.96
N ARG A 93 7.45 -1.54 -28.66
CA ARG A 93 7.87 -2.56 -29.64
C ARG A 93 6.78 -2.74 -30.69
#